data_AF-A0A662E244-F1
#
_entry.id   AF-A0A662E244-F1
#
_cell.length_a   1.000
_cell.length_b   1.000
_cell.length_c   1.000
_cell.angle_alpha   90.00
_cell.angle_beta   90.00
_cell.angle_gamma   90.00
#
_symmetry.space_group_name_H-M   'P 1'
#
loop_
_entity.id
_entity.type
_entity.pdbx_description
1 polymer ?
#
loop_
_entity_poly.entity_id
_entity_poly.type
_entity_poly.pdbx_seq_one_letter_code
_entity_poly.pdbx_strand_id
1 'polypeptide(L)'
;MLNDAYTVTEITRIIKAQLEVPALSRIWVVGEISSLSSSQAGHIYFSLKDENGTVLPCTFFANFARSLDFQLENGSKIYAFGMITVYDKRGSYQLNVMKVVPSGEGELALKLKQLKEKLQKEGLFDENHKKPVPAIPDKIGLITSPKGAAIRDFMRMIQTAPMLSVMLFPASVQGAGAAASIIRGIEILDKSPDVDVIVITRGGGSEEDLFCFNDELLARTIFDCETPIVSAIGHEKDTPISDLVADLRLPTPTAAGRHFAENVQGLMFQLQKLRDSLATAMLRQRDRNPDFTRFSMLTDRLQDQLLRFLPEREQQLDTLANSLITGINRNLEARETRFQNLEKRLHPAHMRERVAVFEKQLQGISGQLTAAIAGKTERLEQRLHALTRTLNAVNPLNVLDRGFTASFSKDGKKLLRSVTDIRPGDTVNTRFVDGFALCHVLYTERKEPE
;
A
#
# COMPACT_ATOMS: atom_id res chain seq x y z
N MET A 1 -74.62 -7.77 72.60
CA MET A 1 -74.11 -6.98 71.45
C MET A 1 -75.15 -6.08 70.79
N LEU A 2 -76.47 -6.30 70.90
CA LEU A 2 -77.49 -5.34 70.39
C LEU A 2 -77.79 -4.15 71.33
N ASN A 3 -77.41 -4.21 72.62
CA ASN A 3 -77.64 -3.11 73.57
C ASN A 3 -76.62 -1.96 73.48
N ASP A 4 -75.60 -2.07 72.61
CA ASP A 4 -74.59 -1.02 72.36
C ASP A 4 -74.68 -0.48 70.91
N ALA A 5 -75.84 -0.62 70.27
CA ALA A 5 -76.03 -0.16 68.90
C ALA A 5 -76.20 1.37 68.84
N TYR A 6 -75.29 2.05 68.14
CA TYR A 6 -75.41 3.49 67.89
C TYR A 6 -76.48 3.77 66.83
N THR A 7 -77.24 4.85 67.04
CA THR A 7 -78.10 5.42 66.01
C THR A 7 -77.28 6.07 64.90
N VAL A 8 -77.85 6.19 63.70
CA VAL A 8 -77.20 6.84 62.55
C VAL A 8 -76.75 8.27 62.88
N THR A 9 -77.54 8.98 63.69
CA THR A 9 -77.23 10.33 64.18
C THR A 9 -76.06 10.34 65.15
N GLU A 10 -75.99 9.38 66.08
CA GLU A 10 -74.88 9.27 67.04
C GLU A 10 -73.56 8.96 66.33
N ILE A 11 -73.56 8.05 65.36
CA ILE A 11 -72.37 7.75 64.54
C ILE A 11 -71.89 9.00 63.81
N THR A 12 -72.81 9.72 63.15
CA THR A 12 -72.47 10.94 62.40
C THR A 12 -71.88 12.02 63.32
N ARG A 13 -72.43 12.16 64.54
CA ARG A 13 -71.94 13.12 65.53
C ARG A 13 -70.55 12.77 66.05
N ILE A 14 -70.25 11.47 66.24
CA ILE A 14 -68.91 10.99 66.61
C ILE A 14 -67.91 11.31 65.50
N ILE A 15 -68.25 11.02 64.24
CA ILE A 15 -67.40 11.32 63.08
C ILE A 15 -67.14 12.82 62.95
N LYS A 16 -68.17 13.65 63.12
CA LYS A 16 -68.05 15.10 63.12
C LYS A 16 -67.08 15.61 64.19
N ALA A 17 -67.20 15.11 65.42
CA ALA A 17 -66.30 15.51 66.52
C ALA A 17 -64.83 15.12 66.28
N GLN A 18 -64.58 14.03 65.55
CA GLN A 18 -63.22 13.58 65.20
C GLN A 18 -62.62 14.34 64.00
N LEU A 19 -63.46 14.86 63.09
CA LEU A 19 -63.02 15.62 61.92
C LEU A 19 -62.90 17.12 62.18
N GLU A 20 -63.70 17.68 63.10
CA GLU A 20 -63.64 19.09 63.50
C GLU A 20 -62.50 19.36 64.52
N VAL A 21 -61.29 18.90 64.19
CA VAL A 21 -60.07 19.14 64.97
C VAL A 21 -59.43 20.47 64.58
N PRO A 22 -58.65 21.13 65.49
CA PRO A 22 -57.98 22.39 65.19
C PRO A 22 -57.14 22.37 63.91
N ALA A 23 -56.51 21.22 63.60
CA ALA A 23 -55.69 21.03 62.40
C ALA A 23 -56.48 21.18 61.08
N LEU A 24 -57.79 20.90 61.08
CA LEU A 24 -58.67 20.96 59.92
C LEU A 24 -59.62 22.18 59.93
N SER A 25 -59.44 23.07 60.90
CA SER A 25 -60.27 24.27 61.07
C SER A 25 -59.80 25.47 60.22
N ARG A 26 -58.53 25.48 59.78
CA ARG A 26 -57.90 26.59 59.03
C ARG A 26 -56.91 26.05 58.01
N ILE A 27 -57.42 25.44 56.95
CA ILE A 27 -56.60 24.81 55.93
C ILE A 27 -56.75 25.49 54.57
N TRP A 28 -55.69 25.38 53.77
CA TRP A 28 -55.72 25.69 52.35
C TRP A 28 -55.84 24.39 51.56
N VAL A 29 -56.75 24.38 50.59
CA VAL A 29 -56.95 23.27 49.66
C VAL A 29 -56.81 23.78 48.24
N VAL A 30 -55.99 23.13 47.44
CA VAL A 30 -55.83 23.40 46.00
C VAL A 30 -56.64 22.39 45.22
N GLY A 31 -57.30 22.86 44.17
CA GLY A 31 -57.93 21.99 43.19
C GLY A 31 -58.58 22.78 42.06
N GLU A 32 -59.00 22.04 41.04
CA GLU A 32 -59.78 22.55 39.92
C GLU A 32 -61.27 22.60 40.29
N ILE A 33 -61.94 23.72 39.99
CA ILE A 33 -63.37 23.88 40.23
C ILE A 33 -64.17 22.99 39.26
N SER A 34 -65.05 22.18 39.82
CA SER A 34 -66.02 21.38 39.08
C SER A 34 -67.42 21.54 39.68
N SER A 35 -68.45 21.35 38.86
CA SER A 35 -69.86 21.40 39.29
C SER A 35 -70.27 22.70 40.00
N LEU A 36 -69.76 23.85 39.54
CA LEU A 36 -70.08 25.17 40.08
C LEU A 36 -71.59 25.49 39.93
N SER A 37 -72.22 25.90 41.02
CA SER A 37 -73.62 26.33 41.08
C SER A 37 -73.83 27.41 42.15
N SER A 38 -74.88 28.24 41.98
CA SER A 38 -75.22 29.33 42.90
C SER A 38 -76.70 29.27 43.30
N SER A 39 -77.00 29.50 44.58
CA SER A 39 -78.39 29.61 45.07
C SER A 39 -78.93 31.04 44.98
N GLN A 40 -80.26 31.20 44.97
CA GLN A 40 -80.93 32.51 45.02
C GLN A 40 -80.57 33.33 46.28
N ALA A 41 -80.13 32.68 47.36
CA ALA A 41 -79.66 33.32 48.58
C ALA A 41 -78.19 33.82 48.52
N GLY A 42 -77.48 33.55 47.41
CA GLY A 42 -76.10 33.97 47.20
C GLY A 42 -75.03 33.01 47.73
N HIS A 43 -75.40 31.79 48.14
CA HIS A 43 -74.42 30.73 48.45
C HIS A 43 -73.90 30.10 47.16
N ILE A 44 -72.58 29.86 47.09
CA ILE A 44 -71.93 29.20 45.96
C ILE A 44 -71.52 27.79 46.40
N TYR A 45 -71.84 26.80 45.57
CA TYR A 45 -71.46 25.41 45.78
C TYR A 45 -70.62 24.95 44.60
N PHE A 46 -69.47 24.35 44.89
CA PHE A 46 -68.58 23.77 43.90
C PHE A 46 -67.82 22.60 44.51
N SER A 47 -67.14 21.82 43.68
CA SER A 47 -66.25 20.76 44.13
C SER A 47 -64.84 21.01 43.65
N LEU A 48 -63.86 20.82 44.52
CA LEU A 48 -62.45 20.84 44.16
C LEU A 48 -62.01 19.45 43.74
N LYS A 49 -61.47 19.35 42.53
CA LYS A 49 -60.91 18.12 41.99
C LYS A 49 -59.38 18.22 41.94
N ASP A 50 -58.71 17.17 42.41
CA ASP A 50 -57.26 17.02 42.28
C ASP A 50 -56.89 16.21 41.01
N GLU A 51 -55.61 16.22 40.61
CA GLU A 51 -55.06 15.48 39.47
C GLU A 51 -55.32 13.97 39.58
N ASN A 52 -55.35 13.45 40.82
CA ASN A 52 -55.67 12.05 41.12
C ASN A 52 -57.18 11.72 41.02
N GLY A 53 -58.03 12.70 40.69
CA GLY A 53 -59.48 12.53 40.54
C GLY A 53 -60.27 12.55 41.84
N THR A 54 -59.63 12.76 42.99
CA THR A 54 -60.29 12.97 44.28
C THR A 54 -61.12 14.25 44.25
N VAL A 55 -62.35 14.18 44.75
CA VAL A 55 -63.30 15.31 44.72
C VAL A 55 -63.70 15.70 46.14
N LEU A 56 -63.52 16.98 46.47
CA LEU A 56 -63.92 17.58 47.75
C LEU A 56 -65.07 18.58 47.54
N PRO A 57 -66.29 18.29 48.04
CA PRO A 57 -67.39 19.25 48.02
C PRO A 57 -67.09 20.48 48.85
N CYS A 58 -67.34 21.66 48.29
CA CYS A 58 -67.07 22.96 48.88
C CYS A 58 -68.34 23.80 48.93
N THR A 59 -68.60 24.40 50.10
CA THR A 59 -69.69 25.35 50.31
C THR A 59 -69.10 26.71 50.64
N PHE A 60 -69.46 27.73 49.86
CA PHE A 60 -69.03 29.10 50.06
C PHE A 60 -70.24 29.97 50.41
N PHE A 61 -70.34 30.34 51.69
CA PHE A 61 -71.52 31.02 52.20
C PHE A 61 -71.60 32.48 51.73
N ALA A 62 -72.82 33.00 51.53
CA ALA A 62 -73.07 34.31 50.97
C ALA A 62 -72.36 35.47 51.70
N ASN A 63 -72.14 35.34 53.00
CA ASN A 63 -71.41 36.32 53.81
C ASN A 63 -69.93 36.44 53.41
N PHE A 64 -69.30 35.33 53.00
CA PHE A 64 -67.92 35.31 52.52
C PHE A 64 -67.83 35.44 50.99
N ALA A 65 -68.82 34.94 50.25
CA ALA A 65 -68.86 35.05 48.79
C ALA A 65 -68.99 36.48 48.28
N ARG A 66 -69.57 37.40 49.07
CA ARG A 66 -69.65 38.83 48.72
C ARG A 66 -68.30 39.55 48.71
N SER A 67 -67.29 39.04 49.43
CA SER A 67 -65.94 39.62 49.44
C SER A 67 -65.05 39.05 48.34
N LEU A 68 -65.64 38.42 47.32
CA LEU A 68 -64.93 37.85 46.21
C LEU A 68 -64.79 38.91 45.10
N ASP A 69 -63.55 39.32 44.83
CA ASP A 69 -63.24 40.39 43.87
C ASP A 69 -63.18 39.90 42.40
N PHE A 70 -63.43 38.61 42.17
CA PHE A 70 -63.35 37.97 40.86
C PHE A 70 -64.44 36.90 40.71
N GLN A 71 -64.72 36.47 39.49
CA GLN A 71 -65.76 35.47 39.21
C GLN A 71 -65.16 34.05 39.18
N LEU A 72 -65.82 33.09 39.82
CA LEU A 72 -65.44 31.67 39.75
C LEU A 72 -65.96 31.04 38.46
N GLU A 73 -65.13 30.24 37.80
CA GLU A 73 -65.48 29.48 36.60
C GLU A 73 -65.14 27.98 36.78
N ASN A 74 -65.92 27.10 36.15
CA ASN A 74 -65.57 25.69 36.08
C ASN A 74 -64.25 25.53 35.29
N GLY A 75 -63.36 24.69 35.77
CA GLY A 75 -62.02 24.48 35.18
C GLY A 75 -60.94 25.38 35.75
N SER A 76 -61.28 26.40 36.56
CA SER A 76 -60.28 27.23 37.21
C SER A 76 -59.62 26.51 38.38
N LYS A 77 -58.29 26.51 38.44
CA LYS A 77 -57.52 26.05 39.60
C LYS A 77 -57.46 27.16 40.65
N ILE A 78 -57.86 26.86 41.89
CA ILE A 78 -57.93 27.84 42.97
C ILE A 78 -57.31 27.31 44.26
N TYR A 79 -56.95 28.24 45.14
CA TYR A 79 -56.65 28.00 46.54
C TYR A 79 -57.89 28.38 47.36
N ALA A 80 -58.53 27.39 47.99
CA ALA A 80 -59.65 27.62 48.90
C ALA A 80 -59.19 27.51 50.35
N PHE A 81 -59.44 28.54 51.14
CA PHE A 81 -59.18 28.57 52.57
C PHE A 81 -60.47 28.35 53.35
N GLY A 82 -60.46 27.43 54.31
CA GLY A 82 -61.65 27.12 55.09
C GLY A 82 -61.47 26.05 56.16
N MET A 83 -62.60 25.54 56.63
CA MET A 83 -62.69 24.47 57.63
C MET A 83 -63.39 23.23 57.07
N ILE A 84 -62.88 22.05 57.40
CA ILE A 84 -63.58 20.80 57.11
C ILE A 84 -64.68 20.59 58.16
N THR A 85 -65.88 20.28 57.70
CA THR A 85 -67.03 19.95 58.56
C THR A 85 -67.81 18.79 57.96
N VAL A 86 -68.72 18.19 58.73
CA VAL A 86 -69.61 17.12 58.28
C VAL A 86 -71.03 17.66 58.21
N TYR A 87 -71.70 17.45 57.07
CA TYR A 87 -73.09 17.85 56.89
C TYR A 87 -74.03 16.85 57.58
N ASP A 88 -74.60 17.25 58.72
CA ASP A 88 -75.36 16.40 59.64
C ASP A 88 -76.49 15.58 58.97
N LYS A 89 -77.14 16.12 57.92
CA LYS A 89 -78.27 15.44 57.24
C LYS A 89 -77.84 14.34 56.28
N ARG A 90 -76.61 14.35 55.77
CA ARG A 90 -76.11 13.34 54.82
C ARG A 90 -74.87 12.59 55.29
N GLY A 91 -74.25 13.02 56.40
CA GLY A 91 -73.01 12.43 56.91
C GLY A 91 -71.78 12.61 56.00
N SER A 92 -71.88 13.48 54.98
CA SER A 92 -70.78 13.76 54.06
C SER A 92 -69.90 14.88 54.59
N TYR A 93 -68.57 14.72 54.54
CA TYR A 93 -67.64 15.80 54.84
C TYR A 93 -67.56 16.79 53.68
N GLN A 94 -67.33 18.06 54.01
CA GLN A 94 -67.27 19.17 53.05
C GLN A 94 -66.32 20.26 53.57
N LEU A 95 -65.81 21.09 52.66
CA LEU A 95 -65.06 22.29 53.00
C LEU A 95 -66.00 23.49 53.07
N ASN A 96 -66.13 24.10 54.25
CA ASN A 96 -66.74 25.41 54.39
C ASN A 96 -65.69 26.48 54.05
N VAL A 97 -65.82 27.05 52.86
CA VAL A 97 -64.88 28.02 52.32
C VAL A 97 -65.13 29.38 52.98
N MET A 98 -64.05 30.03 53.40
CA MET A 98 -64.04 31.38 53.96
C MET A 98 -63.36 32.38 53.02
N LYS A 99 -62.34 31.94 52.26
CA LYS A 99 -61.64 32.79 51.30
C LYS A 99 -61.20 31.95 50.10
N VAL A 100 -61.27 32.53 48.90
CA VAL A 100 -60.74 31.92 47.68
C VAL A 100 -59.71 32.86 47.07
N VAL A 101 -58.61 32.28 46.59
CA VAL A 101 -57.57 32.98 45.84
C VAL A 101 -57.37 32.21 44.54
N PRO A 102 -57.32 32.87 43.36
CA PRO A 102 -57.01 32.17 42.12
C PRO A 102 -55.61 31.56 42.22
N SER A 103 -55.42 30.36 41.65
CA SER A 103 -54.05 29.87 41.43
C SER A 103 -53.41 30.80 40.41
N GLY A 104 -52.33 31.49 40.77
CA GLY A 104 -51.63 32.43 39.89
C GLY A 104 -51.18 31.81 38.55
N GLU A 105 -51.15 30.48 38.46
CA GLU A 105 -50.95 29.70 37.24
C GLU A 105 -51.98 30.04 36.13
N GLY A 106 -53.24 30.29 36.49
CA GLY A 106 -54.31 30.58 35.52
C GLY A 106 -54.19 31.97 34.87
N GLU A 107 -53.82 32.99 35.64
CA GLU A 107 -53.56 34.33 35.10
C GLU A 107 -52.34 34.34 34.17
N LEU A 108 -51.27 33.63 34.53
CA LEU A 108 -50.07 33.52 33.71
C LEU A 108 -50.34 32.80 32.40
N ALA A 109 -51.11 31.70 32.44
CA ALA A 109 -51.53 30.99 31.23
C ALA A 109 -52.42 31.85 30.31
N LEU A 110 -53.35 32.63 30.89
CA LEU A 110 -54.18 33.56 30.12
C LEU A 110 -53.35 34.66 29.47
N LYS A 111 -52.42 35.28 30.21
CA LYS A 111 -51.50 36.31 29.69
C LYS A 111 -50.62 35.76 28.58
N LEU A 112 -50.11 34.53 28.73
CA LEU A 112 -49.34 33.85 27.70
C LEU A 112 -50.14 33.65 26.42
N LYS A 113 -51.39 33.17 26.53
CA LYS A 113 -52.27 32.98 25.38
C LYS A 113 -52.56 34.30 24.66
N GLN A 114 -52.88 35.36 25.41
CA GLN A 114 -53.10 36.70 24.87
C GLN A 114 -51.86 37.25 24.16
N LEU A 115 -50.67 37.03 24.74
CA LEU A 115 -49.41 37.46 24.13
C LEU A 115 -49.11 36.70 22.84
N LYS A 116 -49.32 35.37 22.81
CA LYS A 116 -49.19 34.56 21.60
C LYS A 116 -50.11 35.06 20.49
N GLU A 117 -51.39 35.29 20.79
CA GLU A 117 -52.35 35.82 19.81
C GLU A 117 -51.98 37.23 19.33
N LYS A 118 -51.46 38.10 20.21
CA LYS A 118 -50.98 39.44 19.87
C LYS A 118 -49.82 39.38 18.88
N LEU A 119 -48.75 38.65 19.21
CA LEU A 119 -47.55 38.56 18.37
C LEU A 119 -47.81 37.83 17.04
N GLN A 120 -48.73 36.85 17.05
CA GLN A 120 -49.17 36.19 15.83
C GLN A 120 -49.89 37.15 14.88
N LYS A 121 -50.78 38.02 15.39
CA LYS A 121 -51.47 39.04 14.59
C LYS A 121 -50.52 40.09 14.03
N GLU A 122 -49.43 40.38 14.74
CA GLU A 122 -48.35 41.25 14.28
C GLU A 122 -47.44 40.58 13.22
N GLY A 123 -47.58 39.26 12.98
CA GLY A 123 -46.83 38.54 11.94
C GLY A 123 -45.45 38.03 12.39
N LEU A 124 -45.09 38.15 13.67
CA LEU A 124 -43.74 37.76 14.15
C LEU A 124 -43.44 36.25 14.01
N PHE A 125 -44.46 35.42 13.78
CA PHE A 125 -44.31 33.98 13.59
C PHE A 125 -44.36 33.55 12.12
N ASP A 126 -44.52 34.51 11.19
CA ASP A 126 -44.66 34.18 9.78
C ASP A 126 -43.33 33.68 9.19
N GLU A 127 -43.39 32.56 8.49
CA GLU A 127 -42.22 31.94 7.83
C GLU A 127 -41.53 32.87 6.83
N ASN A 128 -42.24 33.87 6.28
CA ASN A 128 -41.68 34.84 5.34
C ASN A 128 -40.65 35.79 5.98
N HIS A 129 -40.67 35.95 7.31
CA HIS A 129 -39.73 36.79 8.04
C HIS A 129 -38.51 36.02 8.54
N LYS A 130 -38.53 34.68 8.46
CA LYS A 130 -37.44 33.84 8.94
C LYS A 130 -36.26 33.88 7.97
N LYS A 131 -35.08 34.11 8.52
CA LYS A 131 -33.82 34.19 7.79
C LYS A 131 -33.26 32.79 7.51
N PRO A 132 -32.59 32.58 6.36
CA PRO A 132 -31.94 31.31 6.08
C PRO A 132 -30.77 31.10 7.03
N VAL A 133 -30.77 29.98 7.76
CA VAL A 133 -29.66 29.58 8.63
C VAL A 133 -28.52 29.01 7.77
N PRO A 134 -27.27 29.50 7.93
CA PRO A 134 -26.12 28.94 7.23
C PRO A 134 -25.95 27.45 7.55
N ALA A 135 -25.85 26.61 6.51
CA ALA A 135 -25.69 25.16 6.69
C ALA A 135 -24.37 24.82 7.42
N ILE A 136 -23.31 25.57 7.14
CA ILE A 136 -21.99 25.42 7.76
C ILE A 136 -21.52 26.83 8.16
N PRO A 137 -21.83 27.29 9.39
CA PRO A 137 -21.32 28.57 9.90
C PRO A 137 -19.84 28.44 10.27
N ASP A 138 -19.05 29.49 10.07
CA ASP A 138 -17.65 29.54 10.55
C ASP A 138 -17.62 29.77 12.07
N LYS A 139 -18.51 30.62 12.59
CA LYS A 139 -18.62 30.91 14.02
C LYS A 139 -20.07 30.92 14.50
N ILE A 140 -20.31 30.18 15.58
CA ILE A 140 -21.59 30.05 16.26
C ILE A 140 -21.56 30.84 17.57
N GLY A 141 -22.44 31.82 17.73
CA GLY A 141 -22.68 32.51 18.99
C GLY A 141 -23.59 31.66 19.88
N LEU A 142 -23.10 31.14 21.00
CA LEU A 142 -23.87 30.28 21.91
C LEU A 142 -24.31 31.07 23.15
N ILE A 143 -25.61 31.19 23.37
CA ILE A 143 -26.18 31.80 24.57
C ILE A 143 -26.68 30.68 25.49
N THR A 144 -25.98 30.46 26.60
CA THR A 144 -26.39 29.45 27.61
C THR A 144 -25.67 29.65 28.95
N SER A 145 -26.06 28.87 29.96
CA SER A 145 -25.36 28.84 31.25
C SER A 145 -24.01 28.12 31.13
N PRO A 146 -22.90 28.73 31.58
CA PRO A 146 -21.56 28.16 31.44
C PRO A 146 -21.34 26.87 32.25
N LYS A 147 -22.18 26.60 33.26
CA LYS A 147 -22.11 25.39 34.10
C LYS A 147 -23.20 24.35 33.79
N GLY A 148 -24.07 24.62 32.81
CA GLY A 148 -25.23 23.80 32.50
C GLY A 148 -24.90 22.46 31.80
N ALA A 149 -25.89 21.57 31.73
CA ALA A 149 -25.79 20.37 30.89
C ALA A 149 -25.84 20.71 29.39
N ALA A 150 -26.63 21.72 29.01
CA ALA A 150 -26.82 22.13 27.62
C ALA A 150 -25.52 22.48 26.90
N ILE A 151 -24.63 23.27 27.51
CA ILE A 151 -23.32 23.59 26.93
C ILE A 151 -22.50 22.33 26.68
N ARG A 152 -22.51 21.37 27.62
CA ARG A 152 -21.75 20.12 27.48
C ARG A 152 -22.30 19.26 26.34
N ASP A 153 -23.62 19.15 26.24
CA ASP A 153 -24.27 18.35 25.20
C ASP A 153 -24.11 18.97 23.81
N PHE A 154 -24.22 20.29 23.70
CA PHE A 154 -23.94 21.03 22.47
C PHE A 154 -22.47 20.87 22.05
N MET A 155 -21.54 21.15 22.97
CA MET A 155 -20.09 21.06 22.67
C MET A 155 -19.64 19.64 22.34
N ARG A 156 -20.24 18.60 22.93
CA ARG A 156 -19.95 17.19 22.60
C ARG A 156 -20.18 16.90 21.11
N MET A 157 -21.24 17.46 20.53
CA MET A 157 -21.53 17.30 19.10
C MET A 157 -20.59 18.16 18.26
N ILE A 158 -20.37 19.43 18.63
CA ILE A 158 -19.49 20.34 17.91
C ILE A 158 -18.03 19.85 17.88
N GLN A 159 -17.54 19.16 18.91
CA GLN A 159 -16.20 18.56 18.91
C GLN A 159 -15.95 17.59 17.75
N THR A 160 -17.01 17.01 17.17
CA THR A 160 -16.91 16.14 15.99
C THR A 160 -16.75 16.91 14.66
N ALA A 161 -16.84 18.24 14.70
CA ALA A 161 -16.71 19.16 13.59
C ALA A 161 -15.76 20.33 13.95
N PRO A 162 -14.44 20.09 14.02
CA PRO A 162 -13.45 21.06 14.53
C PRO A 162 -13.29 22.34 13.68
N MET A 163 -13.93 22.40 12.50
CA MET A 163 -13.97 23.61 11.68
C MET A 163 -14.91 24.69 12.25
N LEU A 164 -15.88 24.30 13.08
CA LEU A 164 -16.84 25.21 13.69
C LEU A 164 -16.22 25.88 14.92
N SER A 165 -16.23 27.21 14.94
CA SER A 165 -15.86 27.98 16.13
C SER A 165 -17.09 28.32 16.96
N VAL A 166 -16.97 28.29 18.30
CA VAL A 166 -18.09 28.66 19.20
C VAL A 166 -17.68 29.83 20.08
N MET A 167 -18.46 30.91 20.03
CA MET A 167 -18.34 32.07 20.92
C MET A 167 -19.43 31.98 22.00
N LEU A 168 -19.05 31.65 23.24
CA LEU A 168 -19.99 31.55 24.35
C LEU A 168 -20.29 32.92 24.95
N PHE A 169 -21.56 33.31 24.99
CA PHE A 169 -22.06 34.35 25.88
C PHE A 169 -22.71 33.71 27.11
N PRO A 170 -22.12 33.87 28.32
CA PRO A 170 -22.68 33.30 29.53
C PRO A 170 -23.95 34.04 29.93
N ALA A 171 -25.10 33.37 29.85
CA ALA A 171 -26.40 33.94 30.20
C ALA A 171 -27.13 33.10 31.25
N SER A 172 -27.94 33.76 32.08
CA SER A 172 -28.92 33.04 32.89
C SER A 172 -30.07 32.59 31.99
N VAL A 173 -30.40 31.29 32.06
CA VAL A 173 -31.45 30.65 31.24
C VAL A 173 -32.64 30.19 32.08
N GLN A 174 -32.72 30.66 33.33
CA GLN A 174 -33.79 30.38 34.29
C GLN A 174 -33.93 31.53 35.29
N GLY A 175 -35.12 31.66 35.89
CA GLY A 175 -35.45 32.71 36.86
C GLY A 175 -35.80 34.08 36.26
N ALA A 176 -36.22 35.02 37.12
CA ALA A 176 -36.80 36.31 36.73
C ALA A 176 -35.86 37.23 35.91
N GLY A 177 -34.54 37.03 36.00
CA GLY A 177 -33.55 37.81 35.23
C GLY A 177 -33.09 37.16 33.91
N ALA A 178 -33.61 35.99 33.56
CA ALA A 178 -33.13 35.23 32.40
C ALA A 178 -33.42 35.93 31.06
N ALA A 179 -34.65 36.42 30.86
CA ALA A 179 -35.03 37.10 29.62
C ALA A 179 -34.07 38.28 29.31
N ALA A 180 -33.85 39.17 30.28
CA ALA A 180 -32.92 40.29 30.14
C ALA A 180 -31.47 39.84 29.88
N SER A 181 -31.03 38.74 30.50
CA SER A 181 -29.68 38.19 30.26
C SER A 181 -29.52 37.63 28.85
N ILE A 182 -30.57 37.02 28.29
CA ILE A 182 -30.57 36.46 26.93
C ILE A 182 -30.63 37.60 25.91
N ILE A 183 -31.51 38.59 26.11
CA ILE A 183 -31.62 39.80 25.27
C ILE A 183 -30.24 40.46 25.12
N ARG A 184 -29.56 40.71 26.25
CA ARG A 184 -28.21 41.27 26.23
C ARG A 184 -27.21 40.41 25.45
N GLY A 185 -27.34 39.09 25.53
CA GLY A 185 -26.50 38.16 24.77
C GLY A 185 -26.73 38.27 23.27
N ILE A 186 -28.00 38.35 22.84
CA ILE A 186 -28.38 38.54 21.44
C ILE A 186 -27.82 39.87 20.94
N GLU A 187 -28.06 40.97 21.62
CA GLU A 187 -27.59 42.30 21.22
C GLU A 187 -26.06 42.40 21.08
N ILE A 188 -25.30 41.66 21.90
CA ILE A 188 -23.84 41.65 21.84
C ILE A 188 -23.33 40.77 20.70
N LEU A 189 -23.93 39.58 20.52
CA LEU A 189 -23.53 38.65 19.47
C LEU A 189 -23.93 39.17 18.09
N ASP A 190 -25.07 39.84 17.97
CA ASP A 190 -25.56 40.40 16.71
C ASP A 190 -24.65 41.54 16.19
N LYS A 191 -24.07 42.33 17.11
CA LYS A 191 -23.09 43.36 16.77
C LYS A 191 -21.69 42.80 16.46
N SER A 192 -21.47 41.50 16.64
CA SER A 192 -20.17 40.88 16.44
C SER A 192 -20.04 40.42 14.98
N PRO A 193 -19.14 41.03 14.17
CA PRO A 193 -19.12 40.81 12.72
C PRO A 193 -18.71 39.39 12.30
N ASP A 194 -18.16 38.60 13.22
CA ASP A 194 -17.69 37.26 12.93
C ASP A 194 -18.72 36.17 13.27
N VAL A 195 -19.92 36.50 13.78
CA VAL A 195 -20.91 35.50 14.20
C VAL A 195 -21.92 35.27 13.08
N ASP A 196 -21.96 34.06 12.54
CA ASP A 196 -22.85 33.73 11.41
C ASP A 196 -24.25 33.28 11.87
N VAL A 197 -24.34 32.75 13.09
CA VAL A 197 -25.57 32.23 13.66
C VAL A 197 -25.51 32.29 15.19
N ILE A 198 -26.64 32.66 15.81
CA ILE A 198 -26.79 32.67 17.27
C ILE A 198 -27.67 31.48 17.68
N VAL A 199 -27.22 30.70 18.65
CA VAL A 199 -27.95 29.55 19.18
C VAL A 199 -28.28 29.80 20.64
N ILE A 200 -29.58 29.79 20.95
CA ILE A 200 -30.07 29.89 22.32
C ILE A 200 -30.36 28.47 22.80
N THR A 201 -29.65 28.03 23.84
CA THR A 201 -29.81 26.66 24.37
C THR A 201 -30.13 26.67 25.85
N ARG A 202 -30.99 25.74 26.26
CA ARG A 202 -31.35 25.51 27.66
C ARG A 202 -31.18 24.03 28.01
N GLY A 203 -30.69 23.75 29.22
CA GLY A 203 -30.64 22.38 29.76
C GLY A 203 -31.98 21.98 30.38
N GLY A 204 -32.10 20.72 30.80
CA GLY A 204 -33.28 20.25 31.52
C GLY A 204 -33.59 21.06 32.77
N GLY A 205 -34.88 21.19 33.11
CA GLY A 205 -35.41 21.83 34.31
C GLY A 205 -36.95 21.82 34.29
N SER A 206 -37.59 22.46 35.27
CA SER A 206 -39.05 22.48 35.40
C SER A 206 -39.71 23.30 34.29
N GLU A 207 -41.02 23.10 34.10
CA GLU A 207 -41.85 23.92 33.21
C GLU A 207 -41.86 25.41 33.64
N GLU A 208 -41.77 25.68 34.95
CA GLU A 208 -41.68 27.05 35.48
C GLU A 208 -40.47 27.82 34.95
N ASP A 209 -39.35 27.13 34.75
CA ASP A 209 -38.14 27.71 34.17
C ASP A 209 -38.29 27.99 32.66
N LEU A 210 -39.24 27.35 31.94
CA LEU A 210 -39.51 27.67 30.52
C LEU A 210 -40.19 29.03 30.38
N PHE A 211 -40.81 29.55 31.43
CA PHE A 211 -41.63 30.75 31.33
C PHE A 211 -40.83 31.98 30.92
N CYS A 212 -39.55 32.06 31.28
CA CYS A 212 -38.67 33.18 30.93
C CYS A 212 -38.46 33.36 29.41
N PHE A 213 -38.76 32.33 28.60
CA PHE A 213 -38.68 32.37 27.14
C PHE A 213 -39.96 32.87 26.46
N ASN A 214 -40.98 33.22 27.25
CA ASN A 214 -42.24 33.80 26.78
C ASN A 214 -42.33 35.32 26.97
N ASP A 215 -41.20 35.98 27.14
CA ASP A 215 -41.13 37.42 27.32
C ASP A 215 -41.32 38.17 25.98
N GLU A 216 -42.11 39.25 26.01
CA GLU A 216 -42.41 40.03 24.80
C GLU A 216 -41.17 40.76 24.26
N LEU A 217 -40.31 41.30 25.12
CA LEU A 217 -39.09 41.99 24.67
C LEU A 217 -38.11 41.01 24.07
N LEU A 218 -37.98 39.81 24.64
CA LEU A 218 -37.16 38.74 24.06
C LEU A 218 -37.67 38.35 22.66
N ALA A 219 -38.98 38.17 22.49
CA ALA A 219 -39.58 37.86 21.20
C ALA A 219 -39.27 38.92 20.15
N ARG A 220 -39.44 40.21 20.49
CA ARG A 220 -39.12 41.32 19.58
C ARG A 220 -37.62 41.40 19.27
N THR A 221 -36.76 41.19 20.27
CA THR A 221 -35.30 41.17 20.07
C THR A 221 -34.87 40.05 19.12
N ILE A 222 -35.50 38.87 19.20
CA ILE A 222 -35.22 37.77 18.27
C ILE A 222 -35.62 38.14 16.84
N PHE A 223 -36.79 38.76 16.68
CA PHE A 223 -37.32 39.20 15.39
C PHE A 223 -36.46 40.29 14.73
N ASP A 224 -36.01 41.28 15.52
CA ASP A 224 -35.24 42.44 15.04
C ASP A 224 -33.74 42.14 14.83
N CYS A 225 -33.26 40.98 15.27
CA CYS A 225 -31.85 40.58 15.14
C CYS A 225 -31.47 40.47 13.65
N GLU A 226 -30.27 40.91 13.25
CA GLU A 226 -29.79 40.74 11.87
C GLU A 226 -29.26 39.31 11.67
N THR A 227 -28.49 38.81 12.62
CA THR A 227 -27.91 37.47 12.63
C THR A 227 -28.98 36.39 12.82
N PRO A 228 -29.01 35.30 12.05
CA PRO A 228 -29.99 34.22 12.21
C PRO A 228 -29.94 33.59 13.62
N ILE A 229 -31.12 33.35 14.21
CA ILE A 229 -31.27 32.77 15.55
C ILE A 229 -31.85 31.37 15.47
N VAL A 230 -31.16 30.42 16.08
CA VAL A 230 -31.61 29.04 16.29
C VAL A 230 -32.02 28.85 17.74
N SER A 231 -33.27 28.44 17.95
CA SER A 231 -33.76 28.10 19.27
C SER A 231 -33.63 26.60 19.53
N ALA A 232 -33.01 26.24 20.65
CA ALA A 232 -32.83 24.86 21.11
C ALA A 232 -33.15 24.73 22.60
N ILE A 233 -34.34 25.21 22.97
CA ILE A 233 -34.81 25.34 24.35
C ILE A 233 -35.74 24.19 24.77
N GLY A 234 -36.69 23.80 23.91
CA GLY A 234 -37.92 23.11 24.34
C GLY A 234 -38.00 21.61 24.04
N HIS A 235 -38.63 20.87 24.96
CA HIS A 235 -39.19 19.53 24.71
C HIS A 235 -40.55 19.61 23.99
N GLU A 236 -40.95 18.54 23.29
CA GLU A 236 -42.09 18.49 22.35
C GLU A 236 -43.45 18.99 22.87
N LYS A 237 -43.67 19.05 24.20
CA LYS A 237 -44.99 19.32 24.79
C LYS A 237 -45.35 20.81 24.93
N ASP A 238 -44.39 21.71 25.11
CA ASP A 238 -44.67 23.16 25.25
C ASP A 238 -43.69 24.00 24.44
N THR A 239 -44.21 24.70 23.42
CA THR A 239 -43.41 25.57 22.54
C THR A 239 -43.43 27.00 23.09
N PRO A 240 -42.29 27.52 23.61
CA PRO A 240 -42.19 28.89 24.08
C PRO A 240 -42.29 29.90 22.92
N ILE A 241 -42.58 31.15 23.22
CA ILE A 241 -42.68 32.21 22.19
C ILE A 241 -41.34 32.38 21.46
N SER A 242 -40.20 32.31 22.14
CA SER A 242 -38.89 32.37 21.50
C SER A 242 -38.68 31.29 20.44
N ASP A 243 -39.23 30.08 20.62
CA ASP A 243 -39.16 28.99 19.62
C ASP A 243 -39.99 29.31 18.37
N LEU A 244 -41.06 30.08 18.52
CA LEU A 244 -41.97 30.44 17.42
C LEU A 244 -41.39 31.57 16.56
N VAL A 245 -40.68 32.52 17.19
CA VAL A 245 -40.06 33.66 16.51
C VAL A 245 -38.70 33.32 15.90
N ALA A 246 -37.97 32.35 16.46
CA ALA A 246 -36.66 31.97 15.95
C ALA A 246 -36.71 31.49 14.48
N ASP A 247 -35.62 31.75 13.76
CA ASP A 247 -35.47 31.38 12.34
C ASP A 247 -35.46 29.87 12.13
N LEU A 248 -34.87 29.13 13.09
CA LEU A 248 -34.89 27.67 13.11
C LEU A 248 -35.12 27.16 14.53
N ARG A 249 -36.07 26.24 14.67
CA ARG A 249 -36.35 25.54 15.91
C ARG A 249 -35.74 24.14 15.89
N LEU A 250 -35.00 23.81 16.95
CA LEU A 250 -34.46 22.47 17.20
C LEU A 250 -34.90 21.99 18.59
N PRO A 251 -35.17 20.68 18.77
CA PRO A 251 -35.81 20.18 19.98
C PRO A 251 -34.86 20.09 21.19
N THR A 252 -33.54 20.07 20.99
CA THR A 252 -32.60 19.93 22.11
C THR A 252 -31.27 20.61 21.81
N PRO A 253 -30.48 20.96 22.83
CA PRO A 253 -29.09 21.39 22.63
C PRO A 253 -28.26 20.37 21.84
N THR A 254 -28.50 19.07 22.06
CA THR A 254 -27.86 17.99 21.32
C THR A 254 -28.24 18.01 19.83
N ALA A 255 -29.52 18.23 19.52
CA ALA A 255 -29.99 18.34 18.14
C ALA A 255 -29.39 19.57 17.44
N ALA A 256 -29.25 20.69 18.15
CA ALA A 256 -28.58 21.89 17.64
C ALA A 256 -27.12 21.63 17.28
N GLY A 257 -26.34 21.05 18.20
CA GLY A 257 -24.94 20.73 17.92
C GLY A 257 -24.80 19.71 16.78
N ARG A 258 -25.69 18.70 16.73
CA ARG A 258 -25.71 17.69 15.67
C ARG A 258 -26.00 18.29 14.29
N HIS A 259 -26.99 19.18 14.20
CA HIS A 259 -27.40 19.82 12.94
C HIS A 259 -26.20 20.48 12.23
N PHE A 260 -25.41 21.26 12.96
CA PHE A 260 -24.22 21.89 12.39
C PHE A 260 -23.07 20.89 12.14
N ALA A 261 -22.86 19.93 13.04
CA ALA A 261 -21.77 18.96 12.91
C ALA A 261 -21.95 18.01 11.71
N GLU A 262 -23.18 17.52 11.46
CA GLU A 262 -23.49 16.61 10.36
C GLU A 262 -23.27 17.27 8.98
N ASN A 263 -23.56 18.56 8.86
CA ASN A 263 -23.32 19.31 7.62
C ASN A 263 -21.82 19.39 7.30
N VAL A 264 -20.97 19.65 8.30
CA VAL A 264 -19.50 19.65 8.12
C VAL A 264 -19.00 18.27 7.74
N GLN A 265 -19.45 17.22 8.43
CA GLN A 265 -19.05 15.84 8.13
C GLN A 265 -19.49 15.41 6.73
N GLY A 266 -20.70 15.78 6.32
CA GLY A 266 -21.21 15.55 4.98
C GLY A 266 -20.33 16.20 3.90
N LEU A 267 -19.95 17.46 4.11
CA LEU A 267 -19.05 18.18 3.20
C LEU A 267 -17.66 17.53 3.13
N MET A 268 -17.08 17.16 4.28
CA MET A 268 -15.79 16.47 4.33
C MET A 268 -15.82 15.13 3.57
N PHE A 269 -16.91 14.37 3.71
CA PHE A 269 -17.09 13.12 2.99
C PHE A 269 -17.19 13.33 1.47
N GLN A 270 -17.90 14.37 1.03
CA GLN A 270 -17.97 14.73 -0.39
C GLN A 270 -16.61 15.16 -0.95
N LEU A 271 -15.86 15.99 -0.21
CA LEU A 271 -14.50 16.40 -0.58
C LEU A 271 -13.56 15.19 -0.69
N GLN A 272 -13.64 14.25 0.23
CA GLN A 272 -12.84 13.02 0.17
C GLN A 272 -13.18 12.19 -1.07
N LYS A 273 -14.47 12.02 -1.39
CA LYS A 273 -14.91 11.31 -2.61
C LYS A 273 -14.40 12.00 -3.88
N LEU A 274 -14.48 13.33 -3.94
CA LEU A 274 -13.98 14.12 -5.08
C LEU A 274 -12.47 13.95 -5.23
N ARG A 275 -11.71 14.02 -4.13
CA ARG A 275 -10.26 13.80 -4.10
C ARG A 275 -9.88 12.40 -4.61
N ASP A 276 -10.54 11.37 -4.12
CA ASP A 276 -10.23 9.98 -4.49
C ASP A 276 -10.62 9.71 -5.95
N SER A 277 -11.71 10.32 -6.43
CA SER A 277 -12.10 10.28 -7.84
C SER A 277 -11.09 11.00 -8.74
N LEU A 278 -10.60 12.17 -8.32
CA LEU A 278 -9.57 12.92 -9.03
C LEU A 278 -8.25 12.14 -9.11
N ALA A 279 -7.81 11.55 -8.00
CA ALA A 279 -6.61 10.72 -7.96
C ALA A 279 -6.71 9.52 -8.92
N THR A 280 -7.87 8.86 -8.93
CA THR A 280 -8.15 7.76 -9.86
C THR A 280 -8.15 8.22 -11.32
N ALA A 281 -8.75 9.38 -11.60
CA ALA A 281 -8.76 9.96 -12.94
C ALA A 281 -7.35 10.34 -13.41
N MET A 282 -6.53 10.91 -12.54
CA MET A 282 -5.12 11.25 -12.82
C MET A 282 -4.29 10.00 -13.12
N LEU A 283 -4.44 8.92 -12.34
CA LEU A 283 -3.77 7.64 -12.63
C LEU A 283 -4.20 7.07 -13.98
N ARG A 284 -5.51 7.07 -14.27
CA ARG A 284 -6.03 6.63 -15.57
C ARG A 284 -5.52 7.48 -16.74
N GLN A 285 -5.40 8.80 -16.55
CA GLN A 285 -4.87 9.70 -17.57
C GLN A 285 -3.37 9.46 -17.80
N ARG A 286 -2.60 9.21 -16.74
CA ARG A 286 -1.20 8.80 -16.83
C ARG A 286 -1.05 7.49 -17.61
N ASP A 287 -1.85 6.48 -17.28
CA ASP A 287 -1.76 5.16 -17.92
C ASP A 287 -2.25 5.19 -19.38
N ARG A 288 -3.19 6.09 -19.71
CA ARG A 288 -3.63 6.39 -21.08
C ARG A 288 -2.62 7.19 -21.89
N ASN A 289 -1.65 7.85 -21.25
CA ASN A 289 -0.61 8.56 -21.97
C ASN A 289 0.36 7.53 -22.57
N PRO A 290 0.33 7.31 -23.90
CA PRO A 290 1.08 6.24 -24.54
C PRO A 290 2.59 6.42 -24.37
N ASP A 291 3.07 7.64 -24.12
CA ASP A 291 4.48 7.91 -23.88
C ASP A 291 4.96 7.36 -22.54
N PHE A 292 4.10 7.41 -21.50
CA PHE A 292 4.43 6.86 -20.18
C PHE A 292 4.41 5.32 -20.20
N THR A 293 3.44 4.72 -20.89
CA THR A 293 3.38 3.26 -21.10
C THR A 293 4.55 2.78 -21.95
N ARG A 294 4.93 3.52 -23.00
CA ARG A 294 6.11 3.21 -23.82
C ARG A 294 7.40 3.32 -23.03
N PHE A 295 7.55 4.34 -22.19
CA PHE A 295 8.73 4.51 -21.34
C PHE A 295 8.86 3.38 -20.32
N SER A 296 7.77 3.02 -19.63
CA SER A 296 7.72 1.86 -18.71
C SER A 296 8.04 0.54 -19.42
N MET A 297 7.49 0.31 -20.61
CA MET A 297 7.83 -0.90 -21.39
C MET A 297 9.29 -0.92 -21.85
N LEU A 298 9.87 0.24 -22.15
CA LEU A 298 11.29 0.35 -22.52
C LEU A 298 12.20 0.10 -21.32
N THR A 299 11.86 0.59 -20.13
CA THR A 299 12.61 0.32 -18.90
C THR A 299 12.51 -1.13 -18.47
N ASP A 300 11.32 -1.73 -18.55
CA ASP A 300 11.13 -3.15 -18.23
C ASP A 300 11.90 -4.03 -19.21
N ARG A 301 11.86 -3.73 -20.52
CA ARG A 301 12.68 -4.46 -21.52
C ARG A 301 14.19 -4.30 -21.28
N LEU A 302 14.65 -3.11 -20.91
CA LEU A 302 16.06 -2.88 -20.58
C LEU A 302 16.48 -3.68 -19.33
N GLN A 303 15.63 -3.71 -18.31
CA GLN A 303 15.89 -4.45 -17.08
C GLN A 303 15.89 -5.97 -17.33
N ASP A 304 14.94 -6.47 -18.12
CA ASP A 304 14.88 -7.87 -18.54
C ASP A 304 16.07 -8.27 -19.42
N GLN A 305 16.54 -7.37 -20.31
CA GLN A 305 17.75 -7.60 -21.09
C GLN A 305 18.98 -7.65 -20.21
N LEU A 306 19.15 -6.70 -19.27
CA LEU A 306 20.29 -6.69 -18.36
C LEU A 306 20.34 -7.95 -17.47
N LEU A 307 19.19 -8.40 -16.97
CA LEU A 307 19.08 -9.63 -16.18
C LEU A 307 19.41 -10.90 -16.97
N ARG A 308 19.18 -10.92 -18.30
CA ARG A 308 19.53 -12.07 -19.16
C ARG A 308 20.98 -12.04 -19.63
N PHE A 309 21.51 -10.87 -19.98
CA PHE A 309 22.86 -10.76 -20.56
C PHE A 309 23.99 -10.85 -19.52
N LEU A 310 23.76 -10.44 -18.27
CA LEU A 310 24.79 -10.50 -17.23
C LEU A 310 25.21 -11.94 -16.89
N PRO A 311 24.29 -12.89 -16.63
CA PRO A 311 24.66 -14.29 -16.37
C PRO A 311 25.38 -14.96 -17.55
N GLU A 312 24.96 -14.68 -18.79
CA GLU A 312 25.63 -15.22 -19.98
C GLU A 312 27.07 -14.71 -20.10
N ARG A 313 27.31 -13.43 -19.76
CA ARG A 313 28.66 -12.85 -19.79
C ARG A 313 29.53 -13.33 -18.65
N GLU A 314 28.98 -13.52 -17.45
CA GLU A 314 29.68 -14.18 -16.35
C GLU A 314 30.09 -15.61 -16.72
N GLN A 315 29.17 -16.38 -17.30
CA GLN A 315 29.45 -17.74 -17.75
C GLN A 315 30.51 -17.79 -18.88
N GLN A 316 30.50 -16.82 -19.80
CA GLN A 316 31.54 -16.69 -20.82
C GLN A 316 32.91 -16.34 -20.21
N LEU A 317 32.96 -15.46 -19.21
CA LEU A 317 34.19 -15.15 -18.50
C LEU A 317 34.72 -16.36 -17.73
N ASP A 318 33.85 -17.12 -17.07
CA ASP A 318 34.23 -18.34 -16.34
C ASP A 318 34.77 -19.42 -17.28
N THR A 319 34.12 -19.63 -18.42
CA THR A 319 34.61 -20.61 -19.42
C THR A 319 35.95 -20.19 -20.04
N LEU A 320 36.15 -18.90 -20.33
CA LEU A 320 37.43 -18.36 -20.79
C LEU A 320 38.51 -18.47 -19.71
N ALA A 321 38.20 -18.14 -18.46
CA ALA A 321 39.12 -18.25 -17.33
C ALA A 321 39.55 -19.70 -17.09
N ASN A 322 38.59 -20.64 -17.08
CA ASN A 322 38.86 -22.07 -16.95
C ASN A 322 39.68 -22.59 -18.14
N SER A 323 39.41 -22.13 -19.36
CA SER A 323 40.18 -22.52 -20.53
C SER A 323 41.61 -22.00 -20.47
N LEU A 324 41.81 -20.77 -19.98
CA LEU A 324 43.13 -20.18 -19.77
C LEU A 324 43.91 -20.95 -18.71
N ILE A 325 43.32 -21.21 -17.53
CA ILE A 325 43.93 -21.98 -16.44
C ILE A 325 44.32 -23.37 -16.94
N THR A 326 43.39 -24.05 -17.64
CA THR A 326 43.64 -25.37 -18.22
C THR A 326 44.78 -25.34 -19.24
N GLY A 327 44.82 -24.32 -20.10
CA GLY A 327 45.88 -24.13 -21.09
C GLY A 327 47.25 -23.88 -20.47
N ILE A 328 47.31 -23.05 -19.42
CA ILE A 328 48.53 -22.79 -18.64
C ILE A 328 49.03 -24.07 -17.98
N ASN A 329 48.16 -24.82 -17.29
CA ASN A 329 48.54 -26.05 -16.61
C ASN A 329 49.06 -27.11 -17.59
N ARG A 330 48.36 -27.30 -18.73
CA ARG A 330 48.85 -28.20 -19.79
C ARG A 330 50.21 -27.79 -20.35
N ASN A 331 50.45 -26.48 -20.50
CA ASN A 331 51.74 -25.99 -20.99
C ASN A 331 52.85 -26.23 -19.96
N LEU A 332 52.58 -26.00 -18.67
CA LEU A 332 53.50 -26.27 -17.58
C LEU A 332 53.83 -27.76 -17.48
N GLU A 333 52.82 -28.64 -17.48
CA GLU A 333 53.02 -30.09 -17.49
C GLU A 333 53.84 -30.56 -18.71
N ALA A 334 53.55 -30.04 -19.90
CA ALA A 334 54.32 -30.36 -21.10
C ALA A 334 55.78 -29.89 -21.02
N ARG A 335 56.03 -28.74 -20.39
CA ARG A 335 57.39 -28.23 -20.15
C ARG A 335 58.12 -29.03 -19.08
N GLU A 336 57.44 -29.43 -18.02
CA GLU A 336 58.01 -30.22 -16.93
C GLU A 336 58.36 -31.63 -17.38
N THR A 337 57.46 -32.29 -18.11
CA THR A 337 57.76 -33.60 -18.75
C THR A 337 58.92 -33.50 -19.73
N ARG A 338 59.00 -32.43 -20.54
CA ARG A 338 60.15 -32.18 -21.42
C ARG A 338 61.45 -31.99 -20.62
N PHE A 339 61.40 -31.25 -19.52
CA PHE A 339 62.54 -31.04 -18.63
C PHE A 339 63.01 -32.37 -18.02
N GLN A 340 62.11 -33.15 -17.42
CA GLN A 340 62.42 -34.47 -16.86
C GLN A 340 63.00 -35.43 -17.91
N ASN A 341 62.49 -35.41 -19.14
CA ASN A 341 63.03 -36.22 -20.23
C ASN A 341 64.44 -35.77 -20.66
N LEU A 342 64.70 -34.46 -20.71
CA LEU A 342 66.04 -33.93 -20.96
C LEU A 342 66.99 -34.28 -19.82
N GLU A 343 66.55 -34.16 -18.57
CA GLU A 343 67.32 -34.54 -17.38
C GLU A 343 67.69 -36.02 -17.41
N LYS A 344 66.74 -36.92 -17.70
CA LYS A 344 67.01 -38.36 -17.88
C LYS A 344 68.01 -38.64 -18.99
N ARG A 345 67.89 -37.94 -20.14
CA ARG A 345 68.83 -38.08 -21.27
C ARG A 345 70.22 -37.56 -20.96
N LEU A 346 70.32 -36.53 -20.12
CA LEU A 346 71.57 -35.91 -19.70
C LEU A 346 72.17 -36.58 -18.46
N HIS A 347 71.45 -37.53 -17.85
CA HIS A 347 71.90 -38.19 -16.64
C HIS A 347 73.19 -38.99 -16.92
N PRO A 348 74.25 -38.85 -16.08
CA PRO A 348 75.57 -39.41 -16.36
C PRO A 348 75.59 -40.92 -16.67
N ALA A 349 74.68 -41.69 -16.03
CA ALA A 349 74.56 -43.13 -16.27
C ALA A 349 74.11 -43.46 -17.70
N HIS A 350 73.07 -42.79 -18.21
CA HIS A 350 72.54 -43.01 -19.57
C HIS A 350 73.49 -42.50 -20.66
N MET A 351 74.22 -41.41 -20.38
CA MET A 351 75.26 -40.95 -21.31
C MET A 351 76.39 -41.97 -21.46
N ARG A 352 76.87 -42.54 -20.36
CA ARG A 352 77.90 -43.59 -20.40
C ARG A 352 77.43 -44.83 -21.16
N GLU A 353 76.18 -45.24 -20.96
CA GLU A 353 75.60 -46.37 -21.69
C GLU A 353 75.50 -46.09 -23.21
N ARG A 354 75.05 -44.89 -23.60
CA ARG A 354 75.01 -44.49 -25.02
C ARG A 354 76.40 -44.41 -25.65
N VAL A 355 77.40 -43.90 -24.93
CA VAL A 355 78.79 -43.88 -25.40
C VAL A 355 79.29 -45.32 -25.60
N ALA A 356 79.05 -46.22 -24.65
CA ALA A 356 79.43 -47.63 -24.79
C ALA A 356 78.76 -48.33 -25.99
N VAL A 357 77.49 -48.02 -26.27
CA VAL A 357 76.80 -48.54 -27.47
C VAL A 357 77.43 -48.00 -28.76
N PHE A 358 77.73 -46.70 -28.82
CA PHE A 358 78.38 -46.12 -30.00
C PHE A 358 79.81 -46.62 -30.19
N GLU A 359 80.57 -46.81 -29.11
CA GLU A 359 81.91 -47.43 -29.16
C GLU A 359 81.83 -48.85 -29.73
N LYS A 360 80.85 -49.65 -29.28
CA LYS A 360 80.62 -51.01 -29.80
C LYS A 360 80.20 -51.00 -31.28
N GLN A 361 79.35 -50.06 -31.69
CA GLN A 361 78.97 -49.89 -33.10
C GLN A 361 80.18 -49.48 -33.95
N LEU A 362 80.99 -48.54 -33.47
CA LEU A 362 82.19 -48.07 -34.15
C LEU A 362 83.23 -49.19 -34.30
N GLN A 363 83.41 -50.00 -33.26
CA GLN A 363 84.26 -51.20 -33.31
C GLN A 363 83.73 -52.20 -34.35
N GLY A 364 82.41 -52.42 -34.40
CA GLY A 364 81.78 -53.30 -35.39
C GLY A 364 81.97 -52.81 -36.83
N ILE A 365 81.71 -51.52 -37.09
CA ILE A 365 81.89 -50.91 -38.41
C ILE A 365 83.37 -50.93 -38.82
N SER A 366 84.28 -50.60 -37.89
CA SER A 366 85.71 -50.65 -38.16
C SER A 366 86.15 -52.07 -38.54
N GLY A 367 85.67 -53.09 -37.84
CA GLY A 367 85.96 -54.50 -38.16
C GLY A 367 85.40 -54.94 -39.52
N GLN A 368 84.18 -54.51 -39.85
CA GLN A 368 83.59 -54.76 -41.18
C GLN A 368 84.40 -54.08 -42.29
N LEU A 369 84.88 -52.86 -42.05
CA LEU A 369 85.69 -52.13 -43.02
C LEU A 369 87.05 -52.81 -43.24
N THR A 370 87.75 -53.23 -42.19
CA THR A 370 89.03 -53.96 -42.34
C THR A 370 88.83 -55.29 -43.08
N ALA A 371 87.77 -56.04 -42.76
CA ALA A 371 87.45 -57.27 -43.47
C ALA A 371 87.13 -57.02 -44.96
N ALA A 372 86.37 -55.96 -45.27
CA ALA A 372 86.03 -55.59 -46.65
C ALA A 372 87.27 -55.15 -47.45
N ILE A 373 88.18 -54.39 -46.83
CA ILE A 373 89.46 -53.99 -47.46
C ILE A 373 90.30 -55.24 -47.77
N ALA A 374 90.50 -56.13 -46.79
CA ALA A 374 91.29 -57.35 -46.96
C ALA A 374 90.72 -58.26 -48.06
N GLY A 375 89.39 -58.44 -48.09
CA GLY A 375 88.73 -59.21 -49.13
C GLY A 375 88.82 -58.56 -50.53
N LYS A 376 88.87 -57.23 -50.61
CA LYS A 376 89.02 -56.52 -51.89
C LYS A 376 90.45 -56.61 -52.43
N THR A 377 91.45 -56.48 -51.55
CA THR A 377 92.87 -56.63 -51.94
C THR A 377 93.16 -58.04 -52.45
N GLU A 378 92.67 -59.08 -51.75
CA GLU A 378 92.85 -60.48 -52.17
C GLU A 378 92.24 -60.75 -53.56
N ARG A 379 91.04 -60.24 -53.82
CA ARG A 379 90.40 -60.37 -55.15
C ARG A 379 91.17 -59.64 -56.25
N LEU A 380 91.76 -58.48 -55.94
CA LEU A 380 92.57 -57.74 -56.90
C LEU A 380 93.88 -58.47 -57.23
N GLU A 381 94.53 -59.07 -56.22
CA GLU A 381 95.72 -59.91 -56.41
C GLU A 381 95.42 -61.13 -57.27
N GLN A 382 94.33 -61.85 -56.97
CA GLN A 382 93.90 -63.01 -57.78
C GLN A 382 93.61 -62.60 -59.24
N ARG A 383 92.96 -61.45 -59.45
CA ARG A 383 92.68 -60.93 -60.80
C ARG A 383 93.95 -60.55 -61.55
N LEU A 384 94.92 -59.92 -60.87
CA LEU A 384 96.21 -59.57 -61.44
C LEU A 384 96.97 -60.82 -61.88
N HIS A 385 97.03 -61.85 -61.03
CA HIS A 385 97.63 -63.14 -61.39
C HIS A 385 96.97 -63.80 -62.62
N ALA A 386 95.64 -63.73 -62.73
CA ALA A 386 94.92 -64.28 -63.89
C ALA A 386 95.22 -63.51 -65.19
N LEU A 387 95.31 -62.17 -65.13
CA LEU A 387 95.67 -61.31 -66.26
C LEU A 387 97.11 -61.57 -66.72
N THR A 388 98.06 -61.76 -65.79
CA THR A 388 99.45 -62.10 -66.15
C THR A 388 99.54 -63.44 -66.87
N ARG A 389 98.77 -64.44 -66.44
CA ARG A 389 98.70 -65.75 -67.13
C ARG A 389 98.16 -65.63 -68.56
N THR A 390 97.12 -64.82 -68.77
CA THR A 390 96.56 -64.61 -70.11
C THR A 390 97.51 -63.82 -71.01
N LEU A 391 98.18 -62.80 -70.49
CA LEU A 391 99.18 -62.04 -71.25
C LEU A 391 100.31 -62.93 -71.77
N ASN A 392 100.81 -63.85 -70.94
CA ASN A 392 101.88 -64.78 -71.34
C ASN A 392 101.45 -65.78 -72.42
N ALA A 393 100.17 -66.15 -72.47
CA ALA A 393 99.66 -67.13 -73.44
C ALA A 393 99.51 -66.57 -74.86
N VAL A 394 99.34 -65.25 -75.01
CA VAL A 394 99.02 -64.61 -76.31
C VAL A 394 100.22 -63.88 -76.92
N ASN A 395 101.41 -63.95 -76.32
CA ASN A 395 102.61 -63.25 -76.83
C ASN A 395 103.14 -63.89 -78.13
N PRO A 396 103.09 -63.21 -79.30
CA PRO A 396 103.49 -63.75 -80.60
C PRO A 396 105.00 -64.03 -80.74
N LEU A 397 105.84 -63.47 -79.86
CA LEU A 397 107.28 -63.72 -79.84
C LEU A 397 107.61 -65.18 -79.44
N ASN A 398 106.72 -65.84 -78.68
CA ASN A 398 106.87 -67.23 -78.26
C ASN A 398 106.74 -68.23 -79.43
N VAL A 399 106.27 -67.80 -80.62
CA VAL A 399 106.15 -68.67 -81.80
C VAL A 399 107.52 -68.90 -82.47
N LEU A 400 108.44 -67.93 -82.40
CA LEU A 400 109.81 -68.06 -82.92
C LEU A 400 110.67 -68.94 -81.98
N ASP A 401 110.49 -68.83 -80.66
CA ASP A 401 111.19 -69.68 -79.67
C ASP A 401 110.86 -71.17 -79.78
N ARG A 402 109.75 -71.53 -80.45
CA ARG A 402 109.34 -72.92 -80.69
C ARG A 402 110.00 -73.57 -81.91
N GLY A 403 110.97 -72.91 -82.55
CA GLY A 403 111.77 -73.46 -83.65
C GLY A 403 111.19 -73.26 -85.05
N PHE A 404 110.16 -72.43 -85.20
CA PHE A 404 109.63 -72.05 -86.52
C PHE A 404 110.43 -70.88 -87.11
N THR A 405 110.72 -70.95 -88.41
CA THR A 405 111.45 -69.93 -89.15
C THR A 405 110.54 -69.20 -90.14
N ALA A 406 110.90 -67.97 -90.49
CA ALA A 406 110.13 -67.15 -91.43
C ALA A 406 110.97 -66.82 -92.67
N SER A 407 110.53 -67.26 -93.86
CA SER A 407 111.26 -67.06 -95.12
C SER A 407 110.77 -65.82 -95.88
N PHE A 408 111.69 -64.99 -96.38
CA PHE A 408 111.46 -63.73 -97.09
C PHE A 408 112.09 -63.75 -98.50
N SER A 409 111.62 -62.91 -99.42
CA SER A 409 112.18 -62.72 -100.77
C SER A 409 113.62 -62.17 -100.74
N LYS A 410 114.37 -62.26 -101.86
CA LYS A 410 115.78 -61.84 -101.99
C LYS A 410 116.07 -60.45 -101.42
N ASP A 411 115.15 -59.51 -101.63
CA ASP A 411 115.28 -58.11 -101.17
C ASP A 411 114.88 -57.91 -99.70
N GLY A 412 114.50 -58.98 -98.98
CA GLY A 412 114.13 -58.98 -97.56
C GLY A 412 112.76 -58.36 -97.23
N LYS A 413 112.05 -57.81 -98.22
CA LYS A 413 110.84 -56.99 -97.99
C LYS A 413 109.51 -57.75 -98.00
N LYS A 414 109.45 -58.95 -98.58
CA LYS A 414 108.20 -59.71 -98.72
C LYS A 414 108.31 -61.07 -98.03
N LEU A 415 107.41 -61.37 -97.10
CA LEU A 415 107.29 -62.68 -96.46
C LEU A 415 106.70 -63.69 -97.46
N LEU A 416 107.38 -64.82 -97.63
CA LEU A 416 106.98 -65.89 -98.52
C LEU A 416 106.10 -66.86 -97.71
N ARG A 417 104.84 -66.99 -98.12
CA ARG A 417 103.84 -67.81 -97.41
C ARG A 417 103.46 -69.07 -98.17
N SER A 418 103.72 -69.10 -99.48
CA SER A 418 103.37 -70.23 -100.34
C SER A 418 104.55 -70.66 -101.19
N VAL A 419 104.62 -71.96 -101.48
CA VAL A 419 105.60 -72.53 -102.42
C VAL A 419 105.45 -71.94 -103.84
N THR A 420 104.26 -71.41 -104.18
CA THR A 420 104.02 -70.74 -105.47
C THR A 420 104.72 -69.39 -105.62
N ASP A 421 105.16 -68.77 -104.51
CA ASP A 421 105.84 -67.48 -104.51
C ASP A 421 107.33 -67.57 -104.92
N ILE A 422 107.83 -68.78 -105.20
CA ILE A 422 109.25 -69.08 -105.36
C ILE A 422 109.44 -69.99 -106.58
N ARG A 423 110.47 -69.75 -107.40
CA ARG A 423 110.85 -70.65 -108.51
C ARG A 423 112.19 -71.34 -108.25
N PRO A 424 112.40 -72.57 -108.75
CA PRO A 424 113.73 -73.20 -108.72
C PRO A 424 114.79 -72.29 -109.37
N GLY A 425 115.88 -72.04 -108.66
CA GLY A 425 116.94 -71.09 -109.01
C GLY A 425 116.91 -69.78 -108.21
N ASP A 426 115.78 -69.43 -107.59
CA ASP A 426 115.67 -68.18 -106.81
C ASP A 426 116.49 -68.24 -105.50
N THR A 427 116.83 -67.05 -104.99
CA THR A 427 117.46 -66.86 -103.67
C THR A 427 116.44 -66.29 -102.69
N VAL A 428 116.31 -66.89 -101.50
CA VAL A 428 115.39 -66.49 -100.43
C VAL A 428 116.13 -66.30 -99.11
N ASN A 429 115.64 -65.42 -98.24
CA ASN A 429 116.27 -65.09 -96.97
C ASN A 429 115.43 -65.59 -95.79
N THR A 430 115.93 -66.55 -95.02
CA THR A 430 115.20 -67.18 -93.92
C THR A 430 115.64 -66.64 -92.57
N ARG A 431 114.68 -66.14 -91.77
CA ARG A 431 114.89 -65.61 -90.43
C ARG A 431 114.71 -66.69 -89.36
N PHE A 432 115.69 -66.76 -88.46
CA PHE A 432 115.72 -67.54 -87.23
C PHE A 432 115.56 -66.60 -86.02
N VAL A 433 115.44 -67.18 -84.83
CA VAL A 433 115.35 -66.44 -83.55
C VAL A 433 116.53 -65.46 -83.38
N ASP A 434 117.70 -65.87 -83.87
CA ASP A 434 118.99 -65.22 -83.64
C ASP A 434 119.65 -64.64 -84.90
N GLY A 435 119.11 -64.90 -86.11
CA GLY A 435 119.78 -64.45 -87.34
C GLY A 435 119.03 -64.69 -88.65
N PHE A 436 119.75 -64.51 -89.76
CA PHE A 436 119.24 -64.66 -91.13
C PHE A 436 120.20 -65.49 -91.99
N ALA A 437 119.66 -66.37 -92.83
CA ALA A 437 120.43 -67.17 -93.79
C ALA A 437 119.93 -66.96 -95.22
N LEU A 438 120.85 -66.76 -96.16
CA LEU A 438 120.55 -66.65 -97.59
C LEU A 438 120.57 -68.06 -98.22
N CYS A 439 119.41 -68.52 -98.68
CA CYS A 439 119.20 -69.88 -99.18
C CYS A 439 118.90 -69.85 -100.69
N HIS A 440 119.47 -70.78 -101.45
CA HIS A 440 119.11 -71.01 -102.85
C HIS A 440 118.09 -72.13 -102.98
N VAL A 441 117.08 -71.92 -103.80
CA VAL A 441 115.96 -72.85 -103.96
C VAL A 441 116.29 -73.81 -105.08
N LEU A 442 116.53 -75.08 -104.74
CA LEU A 442 116.92 -76.11 -105.71
C LEU A 442 115.72 -76.77 -106.39
N TYR A 443 114.63 -76.96 -105.64
CA TYR A 443 113.41 -77.62 -106.11
C TYR A 443 112.21 -77.12 -105.30
N THR A 444 111.04 -77.07 -105.94
CA THR A 444 109.78 -76.71 -105.30
C THR A 444 108.74 -77.77 -105.64
N GLU A 445 108.16 -78.40 -104.63
CA GLU A 445 107.05 -79.34 -104.78
C GLU A 445 105.81 -78.79 -104.08
N ARG A 446 104.70 -78.76 -104.79
CA ARG A 446 103.43 -78.37 -104.21
C ARG A 446 102.67 -79.63 -103.83
N LYS A 447 102.44 -79.83 -102.54
CA LYS A 447 101.46 -80.81 -102.05
C LYS A 447 100.06 -80.37 -102.49
N GLU A 448 99.36 -81.23 -103.24
CA GLU A 448 97.92 -81.03 -103.50
C GLU A 448 97.11 -81.22 -102.21
N PRO A 449 96.02 -80.45 -102.02
CA PRO A 449 95.33 -80.36 -100.75
C PRO A 449 94.56 -81.66 -100.41
N GLU A 450 94.77 -82.16 -99.19
CA GLU A 450 93.87 -83.12 -98.51
C GLU A 450 92.67 -82.42 -97.88
#